data_AF-A0A955Y3S3-F1
#
_entry.id   AF-A0A955Y3S3-F1
#
_cell.length_a   1.000
_cell.length_b   1.000
_cell.length_c   1.000
_cell.angle_alpha   90.00
_cell.angle_beta   90.00
_cell.angle_gamma   90.00
#
_symmetry.space_group_name_H-M   'P 1'
#
loop_
_entity.id
_entity.type
_entity.pdbx_description
1 polymer ?
#
loop_
_entity_poly.entity_id
_entity_poly.type
_entity_poly.pdbx_seq_one_letter_code
_entity_poly.pdbx_strand_id
1 'polypeptide(L)'
;MSEVFGVWEHPPNADLPAHAALCLLDRGDAVRLYLRMTIQGQQLVSDTVLPLDGSRVGMGDSTVVARREHGALVLEREGGGTPAGRTRYERVEEGLLERHEGGTEHLYLPSSTKQVLVYRRELQMRKGKIAAQCAHGSMAVFFRRDPVRAGRLDIPL
;
A
#
# COMPACT_ATOMS: atom_id res chain seq x y z
N MET A 1 -3.82 -5.23 20.28
CA MET A 1 -2.85 -4.67 19.31
C MET A 1 -2.98 -5.46 18.02
N SER A 2 -3.56 -4.87 16.99
CA SER A 2 -3.66 -5.49 15.65
C SER A 2 -3.26 -4.43 14.64
N GLU A 3 -1.98 -4.12 14.56
CA GLU A 3 -1.45 -3.22 13.54
C GLU A 3 -1.10 -4.04 12.32
N VAL A 4 -2.00 -4.00 11.33
CA VAL A 4 -1.70 -4.43 9.97
C VAL A 4 -0.78 -3.36 9.38
N PHE A 5 0.50 -3.45 9.72
CA PHE A 5 1.57 -2.64 9.19
C PHE A 5 2.43 -3.51 8.29
N GLY A 6 2.57 -3.12 7.03
CA GLY A 6 3.50 -3.78 6.13
C GLY A 6 3.34 -3.36 4.69
N VAL A 7 4.44 -3.53 3.95
CA VAL A 7 4.42 -3.57 2.49
C VAL A 7 4.38 -5.03 2.11
N TRP A 8 3.33 -5.40 1.39
CA TRP A 8 3.05 -6.77 1.00
C TRP A 8 3.05 -6.86 -0.52
N GLU A 9 3.67 -7.91 -1.04
CA GLU A 9 3.76 -8.17 -2.47
C GLU A 9 3.00 -9.44 -2.77
N HIS A 10 2.14 -9.38 -3.78
CA HIS A 10 1.57 -10.61 -4.32
C HIS A 10 2.73 -11.39 -4.98
N PRO A 11 2.96 -12.66 -4.63
CA PRO A 11 4.02 -13.44 -5.25
C PRO A 11 3.80 -13.45 -6.77
N PRO A 12 4.87 -13.33 -7.57
CA PRO A 12 4.76 -13.48 -9.02
C PRO A 12 4.29 -14.90 -9.31
N ASN A 13 3.00 -15.07 -9.58
CA ASN A 13 2.44 -16.35 -9.98
C ASN A 13 2.12 -16.30 -11.48
N ALA A 14 2.35 -17.40 -12.18
CA ALA A 14 2.29 -17.46 -13.64
C ALA A 14 0.90 -17.10 -14.22
N ASP A 15 -0.15 -17.17 -13.41
CA ASP A 15 -1.55 -17.05 -13.83
C ASP A 15 -2.18 -15.68 -13.55
N LEU A 16 -1.49 -14.77 -12.85
CA LEU A 16 -1.98 -13.41 -12.61
C LEU A 16 -1.09 -12.40 -13.34
N PRO A 17 -1.61 -11.70 -14.37
CA PRO A 17 -0.83 -10.75 -15.18
C PRO A 17 -0.45 -9.46 -14.42
N ALA A 18 -0.67 -9.43 -13.10
CA ALA A 18 -0.52 -8.24 -12.28
C ALA A 18 0.42 -8.45 -11.10
N HIS A 19 1.57 -7.78 -11.16
CA HIS A 19 2.35 -7.50 -9.95
C HIS A 19 1.56 -6.49 -9.11
N ALA A 20 1.03 -6.92 -7.95
CA ALA A 20 0.38 -6.06 -6.98
C ALA A 20 1.26 -5.89 -5.74
N ALA A 21 1.45 -4.64 -5.34
CA ALA A 21 2.03 -4.26 -4.05
C ALA A 21 0.95 -3.53 -3.25
N LEU A 22 0.66 -4.04 -2.06
CA LEU A 22 -0.30 -3.49 -1.11
C LEU A 22 0.45 -3.02 0.12
N CYS A 23 0.29 -1.76 0.48
CA CYS A 23 0.76 -1.22 1.74
C CYS A 23 -0.45 -0.78 2.56
N LEU A 24 -0.57 -1.35 3.76
CA LEU A 24 -1.56 -0.95 4.74
C LEU A 24 -0.84 -0.29 5.90
N LEU A 25 -1.25 0.94 6.20
CA LEU A 25 -0.74 1.72 7.30
C LEU A 25 -1.87 2.03 8.27
N ASP A 26 -1.84 1.33 9.38
CA ASP A 26 -2.72 1.55 10.51
C ASP A 26 -2.39 2.86 11.23
N ARG A 27 -3.41 3.69 11.48
CA ARG A 27 -3.31 4.93 12.28
C ARG A 27 -4.18 4.88 13.54
N GLY A 28 -4.77 3.72 13.85
CA GLY A 28 -5.70 3.54 14.97
C GLY A 28 -7.14 3.82 14.59
N ASP A 29 -7.45 5.04 14.17
CA ASP A 29 -8.79 5.51 13.76
C ASP A 29 -9.05 5.41 12.25
N ALA A 30 -8.00 5.27 11.45
CA ALA A 30 -8.05 5.09 10.01
C ALA A 30 -6.97 4.11 9.53
N VAL A 31 -7.15 3.59 8.33
CA VAL A 31 -6.12 2.87 7.59
C VAL A 31 -5.82 3.63 6.31
N ARG A 32 -4.54 3.91 6.07
CA ARG A 32 -4.10 4.36 4.75
C ARG A 32 -3.76 3.13 3.91
N LEU A 33 -4.49 2.97 2.82
CA LEU A 33 -4.28 1.92 1.83
C LEU A 33 -3.54 2.52 0.64
N TYR A 34 -2.37 1.99 0.36
CA TYR A 34 -1.64 2.26 -0.87
C TYR A 34 -1.56 0.97 -1.68
N LEU A 35 -2.17 0.98 -2.86
CA LEU A 35 -2.19 -0.15 -3.78
C LEU A 35 -1.51 0.29 -5.07
N ARG A 36 -0.52 -0.49 -5.50
CA ARG A 36 0.07 -0.37 -6.83
C ARG A 36 -0.08 -1.71 -7.53
N MET A 37 -0.73 -1.71 -8.69
CA MET A 37 -0.85 -2.90 -9.51
C MET A 37 -0.58 -2.58 -10.97
N THR A 38 -0.03 -3.54 -11.69
CA THR A 38 0.12 -3.44 -13.15
C THR A 38 -0.94 -4.31 -13.80
N ILE A 39 -1.87 -3.75 -14.56
CA ILE A 39 -2.89 -4.50 -15.31
C ILE A 39 -2.66 -4.25 -16.78
N GLN A 40 -2.45 -5.31 -17.57
CA GLN A 40 -2.26 -5.22 -19.03
C GLN A 40 -1.18 -4.18 -19.45
N GLY A 41 -0.10 -4.08 -18.67
CA GLY A 41 0.98 -3.13 -18.91
C GLY A 41 0.71 -1.69 -18.44
N GLN A 42 -0.50 -1.38 -17.97
CA GLN A 42 -0.83 -0.09 -17.35
C GLN A 42 -0.64 -0.17 -15.84
N GLN A 43 0.00 0.85 -15.25
CA GLN A 43 0.10 0.97 -13.79
C GLN A 43 -1.14 1.66 -13.24
N LEU A 44 -1.82 0.98 -12.32
CA LEU A 44 -2.84 1.56 -11.45
C LEU A 44 -2.22 1.83 -10.08
N VAL A 45 -2.35 3.06 -9.61
CA VAL A 45 -1.95 3.48 -8.26
C VAL A 45 -3.16 4.03 -7.55
N SER A 46 -3.43 3.54 -6.35
CA SER A 46 -4.44 4.07 -5.44
C SER A 46 -3.80 4.39 -4.08
N ASP A 47 -4.15 5.55 -3.54
CA ASP A 47 -3.65 6.07 -2.27
C ASP A 47 -4.85 6.69 -1.55
N THR A 48 -5.44 5.93 -0.64
CA THR A 48 -6.72 6.25 -0.03
C THR A 48 -6.61 6.14 1.48
N VAL A 49 -7.15 7.13 2.19
CA VAL A 49 -7.34 7.05 3.64
C VAL A 49 -8.76 6.58 3.90
N LEU A 50 -8.89 5.48 4.63
CA LEU A 50 -10.15 4.83 4.96
C LEU A 50 -10.39 4.95 6.47
N PRO A 51 -11.29 5.84 6.91
CA PRO A 51 -11.73 5.89 8.30
C PRO A 51 -12.32 4.54 8.74
N LEU A 52 -12.04 4.14 9.99
CA LEU A 52 -12.56 2.90 10.57
C LEU A 52 -13.87 3.10 11.33
N ASP A 53 -14.44 4.29 11.28
CA ASP A 53 -15.71 4.68 11.90
C ASP A 53 -16.96 4.29 11.07
N GLY A 54 -16.76 3.60 9.95
CA GLY A 54 -17.83 3.21 9.03
C GLY A 54 -18.19 4.29 7.99
N SER A 55 -17.44 5.39 7.92
CA SER A 55 -17.61 6.41 6.89
C SER A 55 -17.39 5.85 5.48
N ARG A 56 -18.18 6.36 4.53
CA ARG A 56 -18.10 6.03 3.11
C ARG A 56 -17.04 6.90 2.43
N VAL A 57 -16.09 6.27 1.76
CA VAL A 57 -15.02 6.94 1.01
C VAL A 57 -15.12 6.59 -0.47
N GLY A 58 -15.12 7.61 -1.34
CA GLY A 58 -15.06 7.40 -2.79
C GLY A 58 -13.67 6.92 -3.23
N MET A 59 -13.63 5.89 -4.07
CA MET A 59 -12.41 5.30 -4.62
C MET A 59 -12.63 4.92 -6.09
N GLY A 60 -12.36 5.88 -6.99
CA GLY A 60 -12.75 5.79 -8.40
C GLY A 60 -14.28 5.85 -8.53
N ASP A 61 -14.86 4.92 -9.28
CA ASP A 61 -16.31 4.80 -9.48
C ASP A 61 -17.05 4.04 -8.36
N SER A 62 -16.32 3.63 -7.33
CA SER A 62 -16.86 2.86 -6.20
C SER A 62 -16.82 3.65 -4.91
N THR A 63 -17.69 3.27 -3.98
CA THR A 63 -17.63 3.67 -2.57
C THR A 63 -17.08 2.52 -1.75
N VAL A 64 -16.20 2.81 -0.80
CA VAL A 64 -15.60 1.84 0.11
C VAL A 64 -15.90 2.24 1.55
N VAL A 65 -16.26 1.27 2.38
CA VAL A 65 -16.38 1.41 3.83
C VAL A 65 -15.37 0.48 4.48
N ALA A 66 -14.57 1.00 5.40
CA ALA A 66 -13.61 0.20 6.15
C ALA A 66 -14.05 0.01 7.60
N ARG A 67 -13.86 -1.20 8.13
CA ARG A 67 -14.14 -1.54 9.54
C ARG A 67 -13.10 -2.51 10.07
N ARG A 68 -13.01 -2.58 11.40
CA ARG A 68 -12.28 -3.64 12.10
C ARG A 68 -13.24 -4.69 12.61
N GLU A 69 -12.93 -5.95 12.33
CA GLU A 69 -13.70 -7.07 12.82
C GLU A 69 -12.79 -8.22 13.26
N HIS A 70 -12.81 -8.54 14.55
CA HIS A 70 -12.01 -9.64 15.12
C HIS A 70 -10.52 -9.53 14.76
N GLY A 71 -9.96 -8.31 14.75
CA GLY A 71 -8.55 -8.06 14.42
C GLY A 71 -8.22 -7.99 12.92
N ALA A 72 -9.19 -8.25 12.04
CA ALA A 72 -9.03 -8.09 10.59
C ALA A 72 -9.54 -6.71 10.12
N LEU A 73 -8.98 -6.23 9.02
CA LEU A 73 -9.52 -5.10 8.26
C LEU A 73 -10.55 -5.64 7.27
N VAL A 74 -11.76 -5.10 7.30
CA VAL A 74 -12.84 -5.46 6.38
C VAL A 74 -13.16 -4.24 5.53
N LEU A 75 -13.12 -4.42 4.21
CA LEU A 75 -13.52 -3.42 3.23
C LEU A 75 -14.82 -3.88 2.56
N GLU A 76 -15.86 -3.07 2.63
CA GLU A 76 -17.11 -3.27 1.89
C GLU A 76 -17.14 -2.27 0.73
N ARG A 77 -17.25 -2.78 -0.50
CA ARG A 77 -17.27 -1.96 -1.71
C ARG A 77 -18.68 -1.96 -2.32
N GLU A 78 -19.19 -0.79 -2.62
CA GLU A 78 -20.48 -0.58 -3.30
C GLU A 78 -20.26 0.27 -4.57
N GLY A 79 -20.89 -0.11 -5.69
CA GLY A 79 -20.83 0.66 -6.94
C GLY A 79 -19.55 0.50 -7.77
N GLY A 80 -19.52 1.15 -8.94
CA GLY A 80 -18.58 0.87 -10.02
C GLY A 80 -18.99 -0.41 -10.76
N GLY A 81 -18.61 -0.60 -12.02
CA GLY A 81 -19.00 -1.77 -12.83
C GLY A 81 -18.51 -3.14 -12.32
N THR A 82 -18.02 -3.23 -11.08
CA THR A 82 -17.64 -4.45 -10.36
C THR A 82 -18.73 -4.81 -9.34
N PRO A 83 -18.99 -6.11 -9.07
CA PRO A 83 -19.96 -6.51 -8.07
C PRO A 83 -19.64 -5.88 -6.72
N ALA A 84 -20.68 -5.41 -6.03
CA ALA A 84 -20.54 -5.08 -4.61
C ALA A 84 -19.98 -6.32 -3.89
N GLY A 85 -19.01 -6.10 -3.03
CA GLY A 85 -18.25 -7.20 -2.45
C GLY A 85 -17.54 -6.79 -1.19
N ARG A 86 -17.40 -7.77 -0.30
CA ARG A 86 -16.67 -7.63 0.95
C ARG A 86 -15.31 -8.29 0.83
N THR A 87 -14.27 -7.57 1.19
CA THR A 87 -12.91 -8.08 1.23
C THR A 87 -12.39 -8.02 2.66
N ARG A 88 -11.85 -9.13 3.17
CA ARG A 88 -11.27 -9.24 4.50
C ARG A 88 -9.75 -9.40 4.39
N TYR A 89 -9.01 -8.53 5.03
CA TYR A 89 -7.56 -8.59 5.17
C TYR A 89 -7.19 -9.01 6.60
N GLU A 90 -6.53 -10.14 6.71
CA GLU A 90 -6.12 -10.73 7.98
C GLU A 90 -4.64 -11.03 7.97
N ARG A 91 -3.93 -10.64 9.04
CA ARG A 91 -2.53 -11.01 9.18
C ARG A 91 -2.44 -12.44 9.66
N VAL A 92 -1.73 -13.26 8.90
CA VAL A 92 -1.41 -14.66 9.21
C VAL A 92 0.10 -14.80 9.42
N GLU A 93 0.57 -15.97 9.85
CA GLU A 93 2.00 -16.22 10.11
C GLU A 93 2.87 -15.93 8.87
N GLU A 94 2.40 -16.34 7.70
CA GLU A 94 3.13 -16.27 6.43
C GLU A 94 3.03 -14.89 5.74
N GLY A 95 2.06 -14.06 6.12
CA GLY A 95 1.80 -12.81 5.41
C GLY A 95 0.48 -12.12 5.72
N LEU A 96 -0.06 -11.42 4.72
CA LEU A 96 -1.36 -10.79 4.75
C LEU A 96 -2.30 -11.55 3.81
N LEU A 97 -3.33 -12.17 4.37
CA LEU A 97 -4.34 -12.90 3.63
C LEU A 97 -5.51 -11.98 3.29
N GLU A 98 -5.78 -11.82 2.00
CA GLU A 98 -6.97 -11.17 1.44
C GLU A 98 -7.99 -12.25 1.08
N ARG A 99 -9.23 -12.11 1.55
CA ARG A 99 -10.35 -12.99 1.21
C ARG A 99 -11.51 -12.18 0.67
N HIS A 100 -11.97 -12.51 -0.53
CA HIS A 100 -13.15 -11.91 -1.14
C HIS A 100 -14.41 -12.74 -0.83
N GLU A 101 -15.51 -12.05 -0.57
CA GLU A 101 -16.85 -12.62 -0.56
C GLU A 101 -17.17 -13.11 -1.99
N GLY A 102 -17.10 -14.43 -2.18
CA GLY A 102 -17.00 -15.07 -3.50
C GLY A 102 -16.00 -16.23 -3.53
N GLY A 103 -15.16 -16.34 -2.49
CA GLY A 103 -14.28 -17.50 -2.26
C GLY A 103 -12.86 -17.35 -2.79
N THR A 104 -12.55 -16.25 -3.48
CA THR A 104 -11.17 -15.97 -3.93
C THR A 104 -10.31 -15.53 -2.75
N GLU A 105 -9.15 -16.15 -2.59
CA GLU A 105 -8.15 -15.80 -1.58
C GLU A 105 -6.81 -15.44 -2.22
N HIS A 106 -6.16 -14.41 -1.70
CA HIS A 106 -4.83 -13.97 -2.10
C HIS A 106 -3.92 -13.82 -0.89
N LEU A 107 -2.77 -14.49 -0.89
CA LEU A 107 -1.74 -14.30 0.13
C LEU A 107 -0.69 -13.30 -0.37
N TYR A 108 -0.55 -12.18 0.32
CA TYR A 108 0.55 -11.26 0.11
C TYR A 108 1.67 -11.57 1.08
N LEU A 109 2.88 -11.73 0.55
CA LEU A 109 4.07 -11.97 1.34
C LEU A 109 4.70 -10.65 1.76
N PRO A 110 5.39 -10.58 2.91
CA PRO A 110 6.19 -9.41 3.25
C PRO A 110 7.14 -9.06 2.09
N SER A 111 7.18 -7.78 1.70
CA SER A 111 8.11 -7.34 0.67
C SER A 111 9.55 -7.66 1.11
N SER A 112 10.27 -8.37 0.25
CA SER A 112 11.71 -8.58 0.41
C SER A 112 12.54 -7.38 -0.05
N THR A 113 11.87 -6.37 -0.64
CA THR A 113 12.51 -5.18 -1.18
C THR A 113 12.99 -4.28 -0.05
N LYS A 114 14.29 -3.97 -0.08
CA LYS A 114 14.91 -2.99 0.82
C LYS A 114 15.55 -1.85 0.05
N GLN A 115 15.49 -0.64 0.61
CA GLN A 115 16.25 0.49 0.12
C GLN A 115 17.50 0.69 0.98
N VAL A 116 18.68 0.60 0.36
CA VAL A 116 19.97 0.81 1.03
C VAL A 116 20.56 2.14 0.57
N LEU A 117 20.87 3.01 1.51
CA LEU A 117 21.52 4.29 1.24
C LEU A 117 23.00 4.20 1.61
N VAL A 118 23.87 4.46 0.64
CA VAL A 118 25.32 4.52 0.83
C VAL A 118 25.74 5.98 0.80
N TYR A 119 26.58 6.40 1.75
CA TYR A 119 27.11 7.77 1.80
C TYR A 119 28.64 7.76 1.84
N ARG A 120 29.23 8.85 1.37
CA ARG A 120 30.68 9.08 1.34
C ARG A 120 31.15 9.62 2.69
N ARG A 121 31.82 8.78 3.49
CA ARG A 121 32.30 9.12 4.84
C ARG A 121 33.45 10.13 4.83
N GLU A 122 34.28 10.07 3.80
CA GLU A 122 35.45 10.94 3.60
C GLU A 122 35.09 12.41 3.39
N LEU A 123 33.84 12.73 3.05
CA LEU A 123 33.35 14.11 2.93
C LEU A 123 33.17 14.82 4.28
N GLN A 124 33.42 14.12 5.41
CA GLN A 124 33.36 14.67 6.78
C GLN A 124 32.09 15.49 7.08
N MET A 125 30.97 15.08 6.49
CA MET A 125 29.70 15.80 6.63
C MET A 125 29.16 15.68 8.06
N ARG A 126 28.60 16.78 8.58
CA ARG A 126 27.84 16.77 9.84
C ARG A 126 26.61 15.86 9.70
N LYS A 127 26.18 15.23 10.80
CA LYS A 127 25.04 14.28 10.82
C LYS A 127 23.77 14.84 10.16
N GLY A 128 23.43 16.11 10.40
CA GLY A 128 22.27 16.76 9.76
C GLY A 128 22.36 16.83 8.23
N LYS A 129 23.56 17.07 7.69
CA LYS A 129 23.79 17.09 6.24
C LYS A 129 23.72 15.68 5.65
N ILE A 130 24.24 14.67 6.35
CA ILE A 130 24.10 13.26 5.95
C ILE A 130 22.62 12.89 5.88
N ALA A 131 21.83 13.20 6.93
CA ALA A 131 20.41 12.92 6.97
C ALA A 131 19.64 13.58 5.79
N ALA A 132 19.93 14.85 5.51
CA ALA A 132 19.33 15.55 4.37
C ALA A 132 19.66 14.89 3.02
N GLN A 133 20.92 14.47 2.81
CA GLN A 133 21.33 13.79 1.58
C GLN A 133 20.70 12.41 1.46
N CYS A 134 20.62 11.67 2.57
CA CYS A 134 19.90 10.40 2.63
C CYS A 134 18.41 10.59 2.26
N ALA A 135 17.75 11.62 2.79
CA ALA A 135 16.37 11.94 2.44
C ALA A 135 16.22 12.28 0.94
N HIS A 136 17.07 13.15 0.40
CA HIS A 136 17.06 13.50 -1.02
C HIS A 136 17.29 12.28 -1.92
N GLY A 137 18.29 11.44 -1.60
CA GLY A 137 18.55 10.20 -2.33
C GLY A 137 17.38 9.23 -2.24
N SER A 138 16.74 9.15 -1.07
CA SER A 138 15.56 8.31 -0.86
C SER A 138 14.40 8.75 -1.75
N MET A 139 14.10 10.06 -1.76
CA MET A 139 13.05 10.65 -2.58
C MET A 139 13.33 10.52 -4.08
N ALA A 140 14.58 10.72 -4.51
CA ALA A 140 14.94 10.58 -5.93
C ALA A 140 14.68 9.16 -6.45
N VAL A 141 15.00 8.13 -5.65
CA VAL A 141 14.69 6.73 -5.99
C VAL A 141 13.19 6.50 -6.01
N PHE A 142 12.46 7.04 -5.03
CA PHE A 142 10.99 6.93 -4.97
C PHE A 142 10.34 7.50 -6.24
N PHE A 143 10.67 8.73 -6.64
CA PHE A 143 10.10 9.37 -7.84
C PHE A 143 10.51 8.71 -9.15
N ARG A 144 11.75 8.21 -9.27
CA ARG A 144 12.16 7.47 -10.48
C ARG A 144 11.39 6.16 -10.66
N ARG A 145 10.93 5.56 -9.57
CA ARG A 145 10.18 4.30 -9.57
C ARG A 145 8.66 4.50 -9.71
N ASP A 146 8.17 5.72 -9.55
CA ASP A 146 6.77 6.11 -9.74
C ASP A 146 6.66 7.11 -10.91
N PRO A 147 6.60 6.63 -12.17
CA PRO A 147 6.52 7.50 -13.33
C PRO A 147 5.19 8.28 -13.40
N VAL A 148 4.17 7.88 -12.66
CA VAL A 148 2.85 8.53 -12.64
C VAL A 148 2.87 9.78 -11.76
N ARG A 149 3.71 9.83 -10.72
CA ARG A 149 3.84 10.99 -9.81
C ARG A 149 5.11 11.83 -10.01
N ALA A 150 5.88 11.59 -11.07
CA ALA A 150 7.02 12.44 -11.45
C ALA A 150 6.55 13.86 -11.84
N GLY A 151 6.26 14.71 -10.84
CA GLY A 151 5.76 16.06 -11.02
C GLY A 151 4.77 16.55 -9.95
N ARG A 152 4.22 15.68 -9.10
CA ARG A 152 3.32 16.09 -8.01
C ARG A 152 3.77 15.48 -6.68
N LEU A 153 4.42 16.31 -5.87
CA LEU A 153 4.76 15.98 -4.49
C LEU A 153 3.84 16.79 -3.56
N ASP A 154 2.72 16.18 -3.17
CA ASP A 154 1.88 16.71 -2.09
C ASP A 154 2.52 16.28 -0.75
N ILE A 155 3.43 17.11 -0.21
CA ILE A 155 3.90 16.97 1.18
C ILE A 155 2.84 17.65 2.07
N PRO A 156 2.13 16.93 2.94
CA PRO A 156 1.39 17.59 4.01
C PRO A 156 2.42 18.21 4.96
N LEU A 157 2.52 19.54 4.94
CA LEU A 157 3.25 20.34 5.93
C LEU A 157 2.39 20.53 7.18
#